data_AF-A0A0D0CE48-F1
#
_entry.id   AF-A0A0D0CE48-F1
#
_cell.length_a   1.000
_cell.length_b   1.000
_cell.length_c   1.000
_cell.angle_alpha   90.00
_cell.angle_beta   90.00
_cell.angle_gamma   90.00
#
_symmetry.space_group_name_H-M   'P 1'
#
loop_
_entity.id
_entity.type
_entity.pdbx_description
1 polymer ?
#
loop_
_entity_poly.entity_id
_entity_poly.type
_entity_poly.pdbx_seq_one_letter_code
_entity_poly.pdbx_strand_id
1 'polypeptide(L)'
;PTPSPLQPACAARDRLKMWKPTLHPNHSLHTFRTIIQESDLSQIKDVIAHAWAESTKESYGSGLLVFHVFYDAKSIPDSDRAPASSELISFFISSLTGQYSGGMVANYLQGVRMWHIMHRLGWSNNDMEIEALLKVAVTLAPTSSKHKPREPYMVDIFGLMRDNLNLADPADAAVFANLTTTFWCTA
;
A
#
# COMPACT_ATOMS: atom_id res chain seq x y z
N PRO A 1 -12.20 -2.17 12.60
CA PRO A 1 -12.02 -3.48 13.24
C PRO A 1 -12.68 -3.50 14.62
N THR A 2 -13.05 -4.69 15.09
CA THR A 2 -13.49 -4.88 16.47
C THR A 2 -12.36 -4.46 17.43
N PRO A 3 -12.67 -3.72 18.52
CA PRO A 3 -11.65 -3.31 19.47
C PRO A 3 -10.90 -4.53 20.02
N SER A 4 -9.59 -4.56 19.82
CA SER A 4 -8.72 -5.65 20.25
C SER A 4 -7.44 -5.07 20.85
N PRO A 5 -6.92 -5.63 21.97
CA PRO A 5 -5.63 -5.22 22.52
C PRO A 5 -4.47 -5.47 21.54
N LEU A 6 -4.67 -6.34 20.54
CA LEU A 6 -3.70 -6.59 19.48
C LEU A 6 -3.69 -5.49 18.40
N GLN A 7 -4.73 -4.67 18.34
CA GLN A 7 -4.92 -3.62 17.33
C GLN A 7 -5.23 -2.28 18.00
N PRO A 8 -4.27 -1.70 18.76
CA PRO A 8 -4.48 -0.44 19.43
C PRO A 8 -4.80 0.69 18.43
N ALA A 9 -5.53 1.71 18.90
CA ALA A 9 -5.78 2.91 18.12
C ALA A 9 -4.46 3.65 17.82
N CYS A 10 -4.14 3.83 16.55
CA CYS A 10 -2.94 4.52 16.07
C CYS A 10 -3.16 5.10 14.67
N ALA A 11 -2.22 5.96 14.21
CA ALA A 11 -2.24 6.50 12.85
C ALA A 11 -2.03 5.38 11.82
N ALA A 12 -2.54 5.58 10.59
CA ALA A 12 -2.48 4.55 9.55
C ALA A 12 -1.05 4.03 9.32
N ARG A 13 -0.09 4.94 9.23
CA ARG A 13 1.35 4.63 9.09
C ARG A 13 1.94 3.71 10.16
N ASP A 14 1.39 3.74 11.37
CA ASP A 14 1.96 3.03 12.52
C ASP A 14 1.37 1.61 12.66
N ARG A 15 0.27 1.31 11.95
CA ARG A 15 -0.48 0.04 12.10
C ARG A 15 0.37 -1.18 11.80
N LEU A 16 1.21 -1.14 10.76
CA LEU A 16 2.08 -2.28 10.42
C LEU A 16 2.97 -2.69 11.60
N LYS A 17 3.52 -1.70 12.32
CA LYS A 17 4.39 -1.92 13.48
C LYS A 17 3.60 -2.29 14.73
N MET A 18 2.53 -1.54 15.01
CA MET A 18 1.82 -1.59 16.29
C MET A 18 0.81 -2.73 16.38
N TRP A 19 0.17 -3.11 15.27
CA TRP A 19 -0.83 -4.18 15.28
C TRP A 19 -0.16 -5.54 15.26
N LYS A 20 -0.50 -6.40 16.21
CA LYS A 20 0.13 -7.71 16.41
C LYS A 20 -0.75 -8.82 15.87
N PRO A 21 -0.19 -9.84 15.21
CA PRO A 21 -0.93 -11.04 14.86
C PRO A 21 -1.24 -11.87 16.11
N THR A 22 -2.33 -12.63 16.07
CA THR A 22 -2.56 -13.69 17.04
C THR A 22 -1.65 -14.85 16.71
N LEU A 23 -0.70 -15.15 17.59
CA LEU A 23 0.26 -16.25 17.38
C LEU A 23 -0.31 -17.55 17.92
N HIS A 24 -0.36 -18.59 17.08
CA HIS A 24 -0.66 -19.94 17.54
C HIS A 24 0.51 -20.51 18.38
N PRO A 25 0.26 -21.28 19.45
CA PRO A 25 1.31 -21.88 20.29
C PRO A 25 2.32 -22.76 19.52
N ASN A 26 1.91 -23.32 18.38
CA ASN A 26 2.73 -24.17 17.53
C ASN A 26 3.63 -23.39 16.56
N HIS A 27 3.48 -22.06 16.47
CA HIS A 27 4.38 -21.25 15.66
C HIS A 27 5.70 -21.06 16.43
N SER A 28 6.76 -21.69 15.93
CA SER A 28 8.08 -21.82 16.53
C SER A 28 8.87 -20.49 16.58
N LEU A 29 8.31 -19.46 17.20
CA LEU A 29 9.07 -18.29 17.67
C LEU A 29 9.97 -18.64 18.88
N HIS A 30 9.76 -19.81 19.50
CA HIS A 30 10.46 -20.22 20.71
C HIS A 30 11.97 -20.39 20.52
N THR A 31 12.45 -20.74 19.32
CA THR A 31 13.88 -20.94 19.07
C THR A 31 14.65 -19.62 18.86
N PHE A 32 13.97 -18.54 18.44
CA PHE A 32 14.57 -17.21 18.28
C PHE A 32 14.47 -16.32 19.52
N ARG A 33 13.46 -16.56 20.38
CA ARG A 33 13.23 -15.78 21.60
C ARG A 33 14.30 -15.92 22.69
N THR A 34 15.20 -16.89 22.57
CA THR A 34 16.27 -17.13 23.54
C THR A 34 17.53 -16.30 23.30
N ILE A 35 17.68 -15.64 22.14
CA ILE A 35 18.90 -14.90 21.77
C ILE A 35 18.66 -13.39 21.59
N ILE A 36 17.50 -12.99 21.08
CA ILE A 36 17.21 -11.59 20.70
C ILE A 36 16.17 -11.00 21.66
N GLN A 37 16.45 -9.84 22.25
CA GLN A 37 15.52 -9.17 23.17
C GLN A 37 14.34 -8.55 22.40
N GLU A 38 13.22 -8.31 23.09
CA GLU A 38 12.05 -7.63 22.49
C GLU A 38 12.39 -6.21 21.98
N SER A 39 13.34 -5.53 22.63
CA SER A 39 13.88 -4.23 22.18
C SER A 39 14.55 -4.32 20.81
N ASP A 40 15.32 -5.37 20.58
CA ASP A 40 16.05 -5.56 19.31
C ASP A 40 15.06 -5.87 18.17
N LEU A 41 14.02 -6.67 18.46
CA LEU A 41 12.93 -6.91 17.51
C LEU A 41 12.18 -5.62 17.15
N SER A 42 11.99 -4.72 18.10
CA SER A 42 11.38 -3.41 17.85
C SER A 42 12.25 -2.53 16.94
N GLN A 43 13.57 -2.52 17.17
CA GLN A 43 14.53 -1.80 16.35
C GLN A 43 14.54 -2.31 14.91
N ILE A 44 14.48 -3.63 14.71
CA ILE A 44 14.43 -4.21 13.36
C ILE A 44 13.17 -3.76 12.61
N LYS A 45 12.02 -3.69 13.28
CA LYS A 45 10.78 -3.18 12.67
C LYS A 45 10.91 -1.71 12.28
N ASP A 46 11.57 -0.90 13.09
CA ASP A 46 11.84 0.51 12.79
C ASP A 46 12.73 0.69 11.57
N VAL A 47 13.81 -0.09 11.48
CA VAL A 47 14.69 -0.06 10.30
C VAL A 47 13.94 -0.51 9.05
N ILE A 48 13.14 -1.57 9.12
CA ILE A 48 12.34 -2.03 7.98
C ILE A 48 11.32 -0.97 7.56
N ALA A 49 10.69 -0.26 8.50
CA ALA A 49 9.72 0.78 8.20
C ALA A 49 10.33 1.93 7.37
N HIS A 50 11.63 2.20 7.48
CA HIS A 50 12.33 3.20 6.65
C HIS A 50 12.43 2.81 5.16
N ALA A 51 12.11 1.57 4.79
CA ALA A 51 12.06 1.16 3.38
C ALA A 51 10.97 1.87 2.57
N TRP A 52 10.01 2.55 3.22
CA TRP A 52 8.89 3.20 2.56
C TRP A 52 8.70 4.66 2.99
N ALA A 53 8.26 5.48 2.03
CA ALA A 53 7.79 6.83 2.28
C ALA A 53 6.53 6.82 3.16
N GLU A 54 6.25 7.95 3.82
CA GLU A 54 5.16 8.06 4.79
C GLU A 54 3.78 7.78 4.17
N SER A 55 3.52 8.31 2.97
CA SER A 55 2.29 8.06 2.21
C SER A 55 2.10 6.58 1.87
N THR A 56 3.18 5.85 1.61
CA THR A 56 3.13 4.40 1.35
C THR A 56 2.79 3.63 2.63
N LYS A 57 3.36 4.00 3.79
CA LYS A 57 3.01 3.40 5.08
C LYS A 57 1.54 3.63 5.42
N GLU A 58 1.03 4.84 5.17
CA GLU A 58 -0.38 5.16 5.38
C GLU A 58 -1.31 4.34 4.47
N SER A 59 -0.95 4.18 3.19
CA SER A 59 -1.68 3.35 2.24
C SER A 59 -1.70 1.87 2.69
N TYR A 60 -0.53 1.34 3.06
CA TYR A 60 -0.39 -0.04 3.54
C TYR A 60 -1.14 -0.29 4.84
N GLY A 61 -1.01 0.60 5.83
CA GLY A 61 -1.74 0.50 7.08
C GLY A 61 -3.25 0.71 6.93
N SER A 62 -3.68 1.45 5.91
CA SER A 62 -5.10 1.51 5.55
C SER A 62 -5.58 0.19 4.95
N GLY A 63 -4.78 -0.43 4.07
CA GLY A 63 -5.06 -1.77 3.56
C GLY A 63 -5.16 -2.84 4.65
N LEU A 64 -4.25 -2.80 5.64
CA LEU A 64 -4.29 -3.70 6.79
C LEU A 64 -5.56 -3.50 7.64
N LEU A 65 -6.01 -2.25 7.83
CA LEU A 65 -7.29 -1.97 8.49
C LEU A 65 -8.46 -2.60 7.72
N VAL A 66 -8.51 -2.42 6.39
CA VAL A 66 -9.57 -2.98 5.55
C VAL A 66 -9.57 -4.50 5.60
N PHE A 67 -8.39 -5.13 5.63
CA PHE A 67 -8.24 -6.58 5.80
C PHE A 67 -8.88 -7.08 7.11
N HIS A 68 -8.56 -6.48 8.26
CA HIS A 68 -9.16 -6.89 9.53
C HIS A 68 -10.66 -6.59 9.60
N VAL A 69 -11.11 -5.43 9.12
CA VAL A 69 -12.55 -5.09 9.04
C VAL A 69 -13.31 -6.10 8.19
N PHE A 70 -12.76 -6.49 7.05
CA PHE A 70 -13.38 -7.47 6.16
C PHE A 70 -13.58 -8.81 6.86
N TYR A 71 -12.55 -9.31 7.56
CA TYR A 71 -12.65 -10.59 8.27
C TYR A 71 -13.46 -10.52 9.57
N ASP A 72 -13.52 -9.37 10.24
CA ASP A 72 -14.46 -9.14 11.33
C ASP A 72 -15.89 -9.30 10.84
N ALA A 73 -16.22 -8.70 9.68
CA ALA A 73 -17.54 -8.82 9.06
C ALA A 73 -17.88 -10.24 8.58
N LYS A 74 -16.88 -11.10 8.39
CA LYS A 74 -17.04 -12.52 8.04
C LYS A 74 -16.95 -13.46 9.25
N SER A 75 -16.82 -12.91 10.46
CA SER A 75 -16.67 -13.69 11.69
C SER A 75 -15.50 -14.69 11.66
N ILE A 76 -14.44 -14.38 10.90
CA ILE A 76 -13.22 -15.19 10.89
C ILE A 76 -12.36 -14.81 12.10
N PRO A 77 -12.01 -15.73 13.00
CA PRO A 77 -11.21 -15.44 14.19
C PRO A 77 -9.85 -14.82 13.85
N ASP A 78 -9.32 -13.96 14.73
CA ASP A 78 -7.98 -13.35 14.53
C ASP A 78 -6.85 -14.40 14.44
N SER A 79 -7.01 -15.56 15.08
CA SER A 79 -6.06 -16.69 15.01
C SER A 79 -5.90 -17.24 13.60
N ASP A 80 -6.94 -17.11 12.76
CA ASP A 80 -7.00 -17.73 11.44
C ASP A 80 -6.56 -16.74 10.35
N ARG A 81 -6.32 -15.47 10.71
CA ARG A 81 -5.92 -14.40 9.78
C ARG A 81 -4.41 -14.32 9.55
N ALA A 82 -3.62 -15.00 10.38
CA ALA A 82 -2.17 -14.85 10.41
C ALA A 82 -1.48 -16.17 10.83
N PRO A 83 -0.65 -16.79 9.96
CA PRO A 83 -0.38 -16.41 8.58
C PRO A 83 -1.62 -16.53 7.67
N ALA A 84 -1.83 -15.56 6.78
CA ALA A 84 -2.95 -15.58 5.85
C ALA A 84 -2.77 -16.67 4.77
N SER A 85 -3.75 -17.56 4.64
CA SER A 85 -3.75 -18.58 3.59
C SER A 85 -3.99 -17.97 2.20
N SER A 86 -3.65 -18.70 1.14
CA SER A 86 -3.93 -18.27 -0.24
C SER A 86 -5.42 -18.00 -0.46
N GLU A 87 -6.29 -18.84 0.11
CA GLU A 87 -7.74 -18.71 0.00
C GLU A 87 -8.24 -17.43 0.67
N LEU A 88 -7.68 -17.07 1.83
CA LEU A 88 -7.99 -15.80 2.49
C LEU A 88 -7.55 -14.64 1.61
N ILE A 89 -6.29 -14.62 1.16
CA ILE A 89 -5.79 -13.55 0.28
C ILE A 89 -6.65 -13.41 -0.98
N SER A 90 -6.97 -14.50 -1.66
CA SER A 90 -7.84 -14.52 -2.84
C SER A 90 -9.23 -13.98 -2.53
N PHE A 91 -9.82 -14.38 -1.40
CA PHE A 91 -11.14 -13.88 -0.99
C PHE A 91 -11.11 -12.38 -0.68
N PHE A 92 -10.06 -11.91 -0.01
CA PHE A 92 -9.87 -10.50 0.28
C PHE A 92 -9.76 -9.67 -1.01
N ILE A 93 -8.87 -10.04 -1.95
CA ILE A 93 -8.72 -9.34 -3.24
C ILE A 93 -10.03 -9.33 -4.03
N SER A 94 -10.72 -10.48 -4.07
CA SER A 94 -12.01 -10.62 -4.75
C SER A 94 -13.06 -9.69 -4.14
N SER A 95 -13.06 -9.51 -2.82
CA SER A 95 -14.01 -8.62 -2.15
C SER A 95 -13.82 -7.14 -2.52
N LEU A 96 -12.59 -6.71 -2.81
CA LEU A 96 -12.27 -5.33 -3.16
C LEU A 96 -12.45 -5.03 -4.65
N THR A 97 -12.48 -6.08 -5.47
CA THR A 97 -12.61 -5.99 -6.93
C THR A 97 -13.92 -5.31 -7.31
N GLY A 98 -13.85 -4.33 -8.21
CA GLY A 98 -15.01 -3.53 -8.63
C GLY A 98 -15.39 -2.39 -7.69
N GLN A 99 -14.89 -2.38 -6.45
CA GLN A 99 -15.12 -1.29 -5.49
C GLN A 99 -13.99 -0.26 -5.49
N TYR A 100 -12.76 -0.71 -5.72
CA TYR A 100 -11.56 0.11 -5.69
C TYR A 100 -10.80 0.07 -7.01
N SER A 101 -9.89 1.03 -7.22
CA SER A 101 -8.96 0.96 -8.35
C SER A 101 -8.00 -0.23 -8.17
N GLY A 102 -7.57 -0.84 -9.28
CA GLY A 102 -6.64 -1.97 -9.20
C GLY A 102 -5.33 -1.62 -8.47
N GLY A 103 -4.82 -0.39 -8.64
CA GLY A 103 -3.66 0.09 -7.89
C GLY A 103 -3.89 0.19 -6.38
N MET A 104 -5.10 0.56 -5.95
CA MET A 104 -5.44 0.58 -4.52
C MET A 104 -5.56 -0.82 -3.94
N VAL A 105 -6.18 -1.76 -4.66
CA VAL A 105 -6.25 -3.17 -4.25
C VAL A 105 -4.86 -3.78 -4.09
N ALA A 106 -3.97 -3.54 -5.06
CA ALA A 106 -2.57 -3.96 -4.99
C ALA A 106 -1.86 -3.36 -3.77
N ASN A 107 -1.99 -2.06 -3.53
CA ASN A 107 -1.41 -1.42 -2.34
C ASN A 107 -1.92 -2.01 -1.03
N TYR A 108 -3.21 -2.34 -0.95
CA TYR A 108 -3.78 -2.95 0.25
C TYR A 108 -3.21 -4.34 0.51
N LEU A 109 -3.11 -5.17 -0.53
CA LEU A 109 -2.46 -6.47 -0.44
C LEU A 109 -1.00 -6.35 0.01
N GLN A 110 -0.26 -5.39 -0.55
CA GLN A 110 1.13 -5.16 -0.16
C GLN A 110 1.24 -4.75 1.32
N GLY A 111 0.28 -3.97 1.84
CA GLY A 111 0.21 -3.69 3.27
C GLY A 111 0.05 -4.95 4.13
N VAL A 112 -0.83 -5.87 3.73
CA VAL A 112 -1.01 -7.16 4.41
C VAL A 112 0.26 -8.01 4.35
N ARG A 113 0.90 -8.10 3.17
CA ARG A 113 2.17 -8.82 2.99
C ARG A 113 3.29 -8.24 3.85
N MET A 114 3.43 -6.92 3.88
CA MET A 114 4.47 -6.27 4.69
C MET A 114 4.24 -6.45 6.18
N TRP A 115 2.98 -6.43 6.64
CA TRP A 115 2.65 -6.78 8.00
C TRP A 115 3.11 -8.20 8.37
N HIS A 116 2.87 -9.19 7.51
CA HIS A 116 3.36 -10.56 7.73
C HIS A 116 4.89 -10.61 7.86
N ILE A 117 5.62 -9.97 6.93
CA ILE A 117 7.09 -9.94 6.95
C ILE A 117 7.63 -9.24 8.20
N MET A 118 7.01 -8.13 8.61
CA MET A 118 7.41 -7.33 9.76
C MET A 118 7.21 -8.09 11.09
N HIS A 119 6.20 -8.96 11.16
CA HIS A 119 5.95 -9.83 12.32
C HIS A 119 6.49 -11.26 12.15
N ARG A 120 7.37 -11.49 11.16
CA ARG A 120 8.05 -12.78 10.93
C ARG A 120 7.09 -13.95 10.71
N LEU A 121 5.96 -13.67 10.08
CA LEU A 121 5.01 -14.68 9.63
C LEU A 121 5.40 -15.17 8.23
N GLY A 122 5.15 -16.45 7.97
CA GLY A 122 5.31 -17.02 6.63
C GLY A 122 4.41 -16.32 5.62
N TRP A 123 4.90 -16.15 4.40
CA TRP A 123 4.13 -15.69 3.24
C TRP A 123 4.37 -16.66 2.10
N SER A 124 3.51 -17.66 1.98
CA SER A 124 3.60 -18.75 0.99
C SER A 124 2.33 -18.82 0.16
N ASN A 125 1.88 -17.67 -0.35
CA ASN A 125 0.68 -17.57 -1.15
C ASN A 125 0.96 -17.86 -2.63
N ASN A 126 -0.08 -18.23 -3.38
CA ASN A 126 0.03 -18.52 -4.80
C ASN A 126 0.17 -17.22 -5.61
N ASP A 127 1.40 -16.84 -5.93
CA ASP A 127 1.69 -15.60 -6.67
C ASP A 127 0.99 -15.55 -8.03
N MET A 128 0.86 -16.68 -8.75
CA MET A 128 0.17 -16.70 -10.05
C MET A 128 -1.31 -16.38 -9.92
N GLU A 129 -1.96 -16.91 -8.89
CA GLU A 129 -3.38 -16.64 -8.61
C GLU A 129 -3.58 -15.19 -8.15
N ILE A 130 -2.71 -14.68 -7.29
CA ILE A 130 -2.73 -13.28 -6.86
C ILE A 130 -2.60 -12.35 -8.07
N GLU A 131 -1.65 -12.58 -8.97
CA GLU A 131 -1.46 -11.75 -10.16
C GLU A 131 -2.68 -11.81 -11.09
N ALA A 132 -3.29 -12.98 -11.26
CA ALA A 132 -4.53 -13.12 -12.01
C ALA A 132 -5.67 -12.29 -11.39
N LEU A 133 -5.84 -12.35 -10.07
CA LEU A 133 -6.86 -11.59 -9.36
C LEU A 133 -6.61 -10.07 -9.40
N LEU A 134 -5.36 -9.62 -9.28
CA LEU A 134 -5.00 -8.20 -9.42
C LEU A 134 -5.28 -7.70 -10.83
N LYS A 135 -5.00 -8.50 -11.86
CA LYS A 135 -5.36 -8.17 -13.26
C LYS A 135 -6.87 -8.03 -13.43
N VAL A 136 -7.64 -8.92 -12.81
CA VAL A 136 -9.11 -8.81 -12.78
C VAL A 136 -9.56 -7.55 -12.04
N ALA A 137 -8.93 -7.20 -10.92
CA ALA A 137 -9.22 -5.98 -10.17
C ALA A 137 -9.00 -4.71 -10.99
N VAL A 138 -7.93 -4.65 -11.81
CA VAL A 138 -7.71 -3.54 -12.77
C VAL A 138 -8.79 -3.50 -13.84
N THR A 139 -9.14 -4.66 -14.39
CA THR A 139 -10.14 -4.76 -15.47
C THR A 139 -11.52 -4.31 -15.00
N LEU A 140 -11.93 -4.77 -13.81
CA LEU A 140 -13.23 -4.48 -13.21
C LEU A 140 -13.26 -3.19 -12.40
N ALA A 141 -12.16 -2.44 -12.33
CA ALA A 141 -12.08 -1.19 -11.58
C ALA A 141 -13.23 -0.23 -11.99
N PRO A 142 -13.88 0.42 -11.03
CA PRO A 142 -15.03 1.28 -11.30
C PRO A 142 -14.61 2.44 -12.22
N THR A 143 -15.48 2.82 -13.14
CA THR A 143 -15.20 3.90 -14.11
C THR A 143 -14.89 5.22 -13.42
N SER A 144 -15.49 5.47 -12.25
CA SER A 144 -15.19 6.62 -11.40
C SER A 144 -13.75 6.69 -10.90
N SER A 145 -13.04 5.56 -10.84
CA SER A 145 -11.62 5.52 -10.45
C SER A 145 -10.65 5.80 -11.59
N LYS A 146 -11.14 5.84 -12.83
CA LYS A 146 -10.33 6.13 -14.02
C LYS A 146 -10.41 7.63 -14.29
N HIS A 147 -9.27 8.31 -14.20
CA HIS A 147 -9.18 9.68 -14.69
C HIS A 147 -9.38 9.71 -16.20
N LYS A 148 -10.17 10.69 -16.68
CA LYS A 148 -10.20 10.99 -18.12
C LYS A 148 -8.76 11.27 -18.59
N PRO A 149 -8.38 10.85 -19.80
CA PRO A 149 -7.12 11.28 -20.41
C PRO A 149 -7.01 12.80 -20.28
N ARG A 150 -5.87 13.27 -19.78
CA ARG A 150 -5.61 14.72 -19.76
C ARG A 150 -5.51 15.19 -21.21
N GLU A 151 -6.05 16.36 -21.49
CA GLU A 151 -5.89 16.96 -22.80
C GLU A 151 -4.39 17.18 -23.08
N PRO A 152 -3.90 16.92 -24.30
CA PRO A 152 -2.52 17.18 -24.66
C PRO A 152 -2.18 18.65 -24.41
N TYR A 153 -0.96 18.91 -23.92
CA TYR A 153 -0.47 20.28 -23.87
C TYR A 153 -0.34 20.81 -25.30
N MET A 154 -1.18 21.79 -25.66
CA MET A 154 -1.10 22.47 -26.96
C MET A 154 -0.13 23.64 -26.89
N VAL A 155 0.49 23.99 -28.01
CA VAL A 155 1.41 25.14 -28.13
C VAL A 155 0.79 26.43 -27.57
N ASP A 156 -0.52 26.59 -27.71
CA ASP A 156 -1.27 27.75 -27.17
C ASP A 156 -1.19 27.85 -25.64
N ILE A 157 -1.13 26.71 -24.94
CA ILE A 157 -0.94 26.68 -23.48
C ILE A 157 0.46 27.20 -23.11
N PHE A 158 1.48 26.91 -23.92
CA PHE A 158 2.82 27.46 -23.71
C PHE A 158 2.86 28.96 -23.96
N GLY A 159 2.08 29.45 -24.94
CA GLY A 159 1.87 30.89 -25.15
C GLY A 159 1.31 31.55 -23.88
N LEU A 160 0.21 31.01 -23.34
CA LEU A 160 -0.39 31.52 -22.10
C LEU A 160 0.58 31.45 -20.91
N MET A 161 1.34 30.37 -20.76
CA MET A 161 2.34 30.25 -19.68
C MET A 161 3.47 31.27 -19.84
N ARG A 162 3.96 31.49 -21.07
CA ARG A 162 4.99 32.50 -21.36
C ARG A 162 4.52 33.90 -20.97
N ASP A 163 3.27 34.23 -21.26
CA ASP A 163 2.70 35.55 -20.99
C ASP A 163 2.50 35.83 -19.50
N ASN A 164 2.45 34.77 -18.68
CA ASN A 164 2.28 34.87 -17.22
C ASN A 164 3.59 34.68 -16.43
N LEU A 165 4.69 34.28 -17.09
CA LEU A 165 6.01 34.12 -16.46
C LEU A 165 6.89 35.33 -16.73
N ASN A 166 7.66 35.76 -15.73
CA ASN A 166 8.63 36.83 -15.92
C ASN A 166 9.96 36.26 -16.42
N LEU A 167 10.18 36.26 -17.74
CA LEU A 167 11.42 35.71 -18.31
C LEU A 167 12.70 36.51 -17.97
N ALA A 168 12.58 37.68 -17.32
CA ALA A 168 13.72 38.38 -16.74
C ALA A 168 14.12 37.81 -15.37
N ASP A 169 13.23 37.08 -14.70
CA ASP A 169 13.54 36.31 -13.50
C ASP A 169 14.16 34.94 -13.91
N PRO A 170 15.38 34.62 -13.45
CA PRO A 170 16.06 33.37 -13.82
C PRO A 170 15.28 32.10 -13.44
N ALA A 171 14.47 32.12 -12.38
CA ALA A 171 13.70 30.95 -11.96
C ALA A 171 12.54 30.68 -12.94
N ASP A 172 11.74 31.70 -13.24
CA ASP A 172 10.67 31.63 -14.24
C ASP A 172 11.19 31.27 -15.64
N ALA A 173 12.33 31.84 -16.04
CA ALA A 173 12.98 31.51 -17.31
C ALA A 173 13.42 30.04 -17.37
N ALA A 174 13.97 29.50 -16.28
CA ALA A 174 14.38 28.10 -16.21
C ALA A 174 13.18 27.14 -16.25
N VAL A 175 12.06 27.48 -15.59
CA VAL A 175 10.81 26.71 -15.66
C VAL A 175 10.29 26.67 -17.09
N PHE A 176 10.24 27.81 -17.78
CA PHE A 176 9.77 27.88 -19.17
C PHE A 176 10.69 27.13 -20.14
N ALA A 177 12.00 27.26 -19.99
CA ALA A 177 12.97 26.51 -20.79
C ALA A 177 12.81 24.99 -20.61
N ASN A 178 12.74 24.51 -19.36
CA ASN A 178 12.55 23.08 -19.09
C ASN A 178 11.22 22.54 -19.64
N LEU A 179 10.14 23.32 -19.49
CA LEU A 179 8.83 22.97 -20.01
C LEU A 179 8.85 22.81 -21.54
N THR A 180 9.39 23.81 -22.25
CA THR A 180 9.47 23.80 -23.72
C THR A 180 10.42 22.70 -24.23
N THR A 181 11.58 22.50 -23.60
CA THR A 181 12.49 21.40 -23.95
C THR A 181 11.82 20.04 -23.75
N THR A 182 11.16 19.81 -22.60
CA THR A 182 10.47 18.55 -22.34
C THR A 182 9.40 18.29 -23.40
N PHE A 183 8.61 19.30 -23.73
CA PHE A 183 7.57 19.19 -24.76
C PHE A 183 8.15 18.79 -26.13
N TRP A 184 9.14 19.52 -26.63
CA TRP A 184 9.68 19.28 -27.97
C TRP A 184 10.62 18.06 -28.06
N CYS A 185 11.15 17.57 -26.94
CA CYS A 185 12.00 16.38 -26.91
C CYS A 185 11.25 15.08 -26.61
N THR A 186 10.02 15.13 -26.09
CA THR A 186 9.21 13.93 -25.77
C THR A 186 8.00 13.74 -26.68
N ALA A 187 7.66 14.74 -27.50
CA ALA A 187 6.61 14.67 -28.53
C ALA A 187 7.04 13.86 -29.76
#